data_AF-A0A951EVY9-F1
#
_entry.id   AF-A0A951EVY9-F1
#
_cell.length_a   1.000
_cell.length_b   1.000
_cell.length_c   1.000
_cell.angle_alpha   90.00
_cell.angle_beta   90.00
_cell.angle_gamma   90.00
#
_symmetry.space_group_name_H-M   'P 1'
#
loop_
_entity.id
_entity.type
_entity.pdbx_description
1 polymer ?
#
loop_
_entity_poly.entity_id
_entity_poly.type
_entity_poly.pdbx_seq_one_letter_code
_entity_poly.pdbx_strand_id
1 'polypeptide(L)' 'MSQANESAVRDLLERWAAAVRAKNMSEILANHSPEFLMFDVPLPFESRGLAAYEDT' A
#
# COMPACT_ATOMS: atom_id res chain seq x y z
N MET A 1 -12.36 17.54 -9.47
CA MET A 1 -11.26 17.40 -8.49
C MET A 1 -10.21 18.45 -8.86
N SER A 2 -9.69 19.22 -7.90
CA SER A 2 -8.71 20.28 -8.19
C SER A 2 -7.32 19.66 -8.45
N GLN A 3 -6.45 20.36 -9.19
CA GLN A 3 -5.06 19.93 -9.46
C GLN A 3 -4.26 19.63 -8.17
N ALA A 4 -4.57 20.32 -7.07
CA ALA A 4 -3.95 20.09 -5.77
C ALA A 4 -4.20 18.67 -5.23
N ASN A 5 -5.39 18.12 -5.43
CA ASN A 5 -5.70 16.76 -4.99
C ASN A 5 -4.94 15.72 -5.83
N GLU A 6 -4.77 15.96 -7.13
CA GLU A 6 -3.99 15.07 -7.99
C GLU A 6 -2.51 15.05 -7.58
N SER A 7 -1.91 16.23 -7.36
CA SER A 7 -0.52 16.32 -6.89
C SER A 7 -0.33 15.58 -5.57
N ALA A 8 -1.24 15.75 -4.61
CA ALA A 8 -1.16 15.07 -3.33
C ALA A 8 -1.24 13.53 -3.45
N VAL A 9 -2.10 13.03 -4.34
CA VAL A 9 -2.19 11.58 -4.63
C VAL A 9 -0.92 11.10 -5.31
N ARG A 10 -0.35 11.86 -6.25
CA ARG A 10 0.90 11.52 -6.91
C ARG A 10 2.07 11.42 -5.93
N ASP A 11 2.22 12.41 -5.05
CA ASP A 11 3.26 12.42 -4.02
C ASP A 11 3.11 11.25 -3.03
N LEU A 12 1.87 10.86 -2.71
CA LEU A 12 1.60 9.67 -1.90
C LEU A 12 2.07 8.40 -2.61
N LEU A 13 1.68 8.21 -3.88
CA LEU A 13 2.05 7.03 -4.67
C LEU A 13 3.55 6.92 -4.91
N GLU A 14 4.23 8.04 -5.17
CA GLU A 14 5.69 8.06 -5.41
C GLU A 14 6.49 7.66 -4.17
N ARG A 15 6.09 8.14 -2.98
CA ARG A 15 6.68 7.73 -1.70
C ARG A 15 6.46 6.26 -1.41
N TRP A 16 5.23 5.76 -1.61
CA TRP A 16 4.94 4.34 -1.46
C TRP A 16 5.79 3.49 -2.42
N ALA A 17 5.89 3.88 -3.69
CA ALA A 17 6.70 3.16 -4.68
C ALA A 17 8.20 3.18 -4.33
N ALA A 18 8.70 4.25 -3.72
CA ALA A 18 10.07 4.30 -3.20
C ALA A 18 10.28 3.33 -2.04
N ALA A 19 9.33 3.23 -1.11
CA ALA A 19 9.35 2.25 -0.02
C ALA A 19 9.34 0.80 -0.52
N VAL A 20 8.51 0.49 -1.53
CA VAL A 20 8.47 -0.82 -2.20
C VAL A 20 9.83 -1.16 -2.80
N ARG A 21 10.45 -0.24 -3.55
CA ARG A 21 11.79 -0.45 -4.14
C ARG A 21 12.87 -0.66 -3.07
N ALA A 22 12.75 0.04 -1.93
CA ALA A 22 13.65 -0.10 -0.80
C ALA A 22 13.36 -1.33 0.08
N LYS A 23 12.29 -2.10 -0.21
CA LYS A 23 11.80 -3.21 0.63
C LYS A 23 11.54 -2.80 2.08
N ASN A 24 11.12 -1.56 2.30
CA ASN A 24 10.83 -1.04 3.63
C ASN A 24 9.36 -1.30 3.99
N MET A 25 9.08 -2.44 4.62
CA MET A 25 7.71 -2.86 4.93
C MET A 25 6.94 -1.85 5.80
N SER A 26 7.61 -1.25 6.80
CA SER A 26 6.98 -0.24 7.65
C SER A 26 6.45 0.94 6.84
N GLU A 27 7.22 1.42 5.86
CA GLU A 27 6.81 2.55 5.01
C GLU A 27 5.82 2.14 3.92
N ILE A 28 5.86 0.89 3.45
CA ILE A 28 4.84 0.34 2.54
C ILE A 28 3.47 0.38 3.22
N LEU A 29 3.41 0.00 4.50
CA LEU A 29 2.16 -0.14 5.25
C LEU A 29 1.70 1.15 5.95
N ALA A 30 2.54 2.17 6.07
CA ALA A 30 2.29 3.38 6.87
C ALA A 30 0.97 4.12 6.59
N ASN A 31 0.45 4.02 5.36
CA ASN A 31 -0.80 4.68 4.95
C ASN A 31 -1.91 3.69 4.55
N HIS A 32 -1.72 2.39 4.82
CA HIS A 32 -2.76 1.41 4.59
C HIS A 32 -3.82 1.48 5.69
N SER A 33 -5.08 1.34 5.31
CA SER A 33 -6.14 1.09 6.27
C SER A 33 -5.85 -0.23 7.00
N PRO A 34 -5.99 -0.33 8.33
CA PRO A 34 -5.85 -1.59 9.04
C PRO A 34 -6.76 -2.72 8.52
N GLU A 35 -7.90 -2.34 7.91
CA GLU A 35 -8.97 -3.23 7.45
C GLU A 35 -9.02 -3.36 5.91
N PHE A 36 -7.95 -3.02 5.19
CA PHE A 36 -7.96 -3.11 3.73
C PHE A 36 -8.11 -4.56 3.23
N LEU A 37 -8.66 -4.71 2.03
CA LEU A 37 -8.69 -5.98 1.30
C LEU A 37 -7.66 -5.90 0.16
N MET A 38 -6.61 -6.71 0.23
CA MET A 38 -5.66 -6.89 -0.86
C MET A 38 -6.06 -8.08 -1.71
N PHE A 39 -5.85 -7.97 -3.02
CA PHE A 39 -5.85 -9.11 -3.93
C PHE A 39 -4.45 -9.26 -4.49
N ASP A 40 -3.84 -10.43 -4.31
CA ASP A 40 -2.48 -10.70 -4.78
C ASP A 40 -2.43 -11.87 -5.76
N VAL A 41 -1.38 -11.90 -6.57
CA VAL A 41 -1.16 -12.91 -7.62
C VAL A 41 -0.56 -14.22 -7.08
N PRO A 42 0.40 -14.22 -6.13
CA PRO A 42 0.66 -15.40 -5.31
C PRO A 42 -0.56 -15.73 -4.44
N LEU A 43 -0.82 -17.03 -4.25
CA LEU A 43 -1.73 -17.48 -3.20
C LEU A 43 -1.17 -17.06 -1.84
N PRO A 44 -2.00 -16.57 -0.90
CA PRO A 44 -3.46 -16.44 -1.01
C PRO A 44 -3.90 -15.27 -1.91
N PHE A 45 -4.90 -15.51 -2.77
CA PHE A 45 -5.40 -14.50 -3.70
C PHE A 45 -6.04 -13.28 -3.03
N GLU A 46 -6.36 -13.38 -1.73
CA GLU A 46 -6.87 -12.27 -0.94
C GLU A 46 -6.21 -12.22 0.45
N SER A 47 -5.99 -11.02 0.96
CA SER A 47 -5.61 -10.75 2.35
C SER A 47 -6.57 -9.74 2.97
N ARG A 48 -7.18 -10.09 4.11
CA ARG A 48 -8.06 -9.18 4.87
C ARG A 48 -7.32 -8.59 6.06
N GLY A 49 -7.05 -7.30 5.96
CA GLY A 49 -6.36 -6.52 6.96
C GLY A 49 -4.85 -6.72 6.95
N LEU A 50 -4.16 -5.90 7.74
CA LEU A 50 -2.70 -5.87 7.81
C LEU A 50 -2.10 -7.21 8.24
N ALA A 51 -2.67 -7.85 9.27
CA ALA A 51 -2.14 -9.12 9.78
C ALA A 51 -2.11 -10.22 8.70
N ALA A 52 -3.19 -10.34 7.90
CA ALA A 52 -3.22 -11.33 6.82
C ALA A 52 -2.26 -11.01 5.67
N TYR A 53 -1.99 -9.72 5.42
CA TYR A 53 -1.09 -9.28 4.35
C TYR A 53 0.38 -9.40 4.74
N GLU A 54 0.73 -9.19 6.00
CA GLU A 54 2.12 -9.35 6.47
C GLU A 54 2.60 -10.81 6.46
N ASP A 55 1.66 -11.77 6.45
CA ASP A 55 1.92 -13.20 6.42
C ASP A 55 2.13 -13.78 4.99
N THR A 56 2.05 -12.96 3.92
CA THR A 56 2.22 -13.39 2.52
C THR A 56 3.66 -13.45 2.03
#